data_AF-A0A2C2V6J6-F1
#
_entry.id   AF-A0A2C2V6J6-F1
#
_cell.length_a   1.000
_cell.length_b   1.000
_cell.length_c   1.000
_cell.angle_alpha   90.00
_cell.angle_beta   90.00
_cell.angle_gamma   90.00
#
_symmetry.space_group_name_H-M   'P 1'
#
loop_
_entity.id
_entity.type
_entity.pdbx_description
1 polymer ?
#
loop_
_entity_poly.entity_id
_entity_poly.type
_entity_poly.pdbx_seq_one_letter_code
_entity_poly.pdbx_strand_id
1 'polypeptide(L)'
;MFNWFKSDFERKRDEYYELYEKLKSAISEHDHKVSEANAAYSSYLGAIPNLSNSKIPSNDFETSREELTEKLKQCFQADQEKRSSLAAAKNKAYERYVHYKNLAIKEAEAERVRREKELKELQERLERLISGER
;
A
#
# COMPACT_ATOMS: atom_id res chain seq x y z
N MET A 1 4.46 -21.77 -6.05
CA MET A 1 5.51 -22.81 -6.07
C MET A 1 6.92 -22.22 -6.29
N PHE A 2 7.33 -21.12 -5.64
CA PHE A 2 8.65 -20.50 -5.90
C PHE A 2 9.38 -19.88 -4.69
N ASN A 3 9.01 -20.24 -3.45
CA ASN A 3 9.60 -19.61 -2.24
C ASN A 3 10.66 -20.45 -1.52
N TRP A 4 11.11 -21.59 -2.06
CA TRP A 4 12.04 -22.47 -1.34
C TRP A 4 13.50 -21.98 -1.35
N PHE A 5 13.86 -21.07 -2.27
CA PHE A 5 15.22 -20.56 -2.45
C PHE A 5 15.42 -19.11 -2.02
N LYS A 6 14.36 -18.43 -1.54
CA LYS A 6 14.44 -17.03 -1.14
C LYS A 6 14.87 -16.91 0.31
N SER A 7 15.73 -15.96 0.62
CA SER A 7 16.03 -15.63 2.01
C SER A 7 14.80 -15.02 2.70
N ASP A 8 14.76 -15.06 4.02
CA ASP A 8 13.66 -14.46 4.79
C ASP A 8 13.50 -12.96 4.51
N PHE A 9 14.60 -12.25 4.24
CA PHE A 9 14.55 -10.83 3.90
C PHE A 9 14.00 -10.60 2.48
N GLU A 10 14.34 -11.46 1.53
CA GLU A 10 13.76 -11.40 0.17
C GLU A 10 12.26 -11.68 0.18
N ARG A 11 11.82 -12.67 0.96
CA ARG A 11 10.40 -12.96 1.13
C ARG A 11 9.66 -11.77 1.73
N LYS A 12 10.17 -11.21 2.83
CA LYS A 12 9.55 -10.04 3.47
C LYS A 12 9.55 -8.81 2.56
N ARG A 13 10.63 -8.57 1.80
CA ARG A 13 10.67 -7.52 0.77
C ARG A 13 9.49 -7.66 -0.19
N ASP A 14 9.30 -8.86 -0.74
CA ASP A 14 8.25 -9.12 -1.72
C ASP A 14 6.86 -8.95 -1.10
N GLU A 15 6.64 -9.48 0.12
CA GLU A 15 5.38 -9.31 0.86
C GLU A 15 5.02 -7.83 1.09
N TYR A 16 6.00 -7.01 1.50
CA TYR A 16 5.76 -5.57 1.71
C TYR A 16 5.56 -4.81 0.39
N TYR A 17 6.20 -5.25 -0.70
CA TYR A 17 5.97 -4.67 -2.02
C TYR A 17 4.56 -4.98 -2.54
N GLU A 18 4.12 -6.23 -2.40
CA GLU A 18 2.74 -6.62 -2.73
C GLU A 18 1.72 -5.85 -1.90
N LEU A 19 1.98 -5.68 -0.59
CA LEU A 19 1.12 -4.87 0.28
C LEU A 19 1.06 -3.42 -0.18
N TYR A 20 2.19 -2.83 -0.56
CA TYR A 20 2.25 -1.47 -1.10
C TYR A 20 1.39 -1.32 -2.36
N GLU A 21 1.50 -2.23 -3.33
CA GLU A 21 0.70 -2.17 -4.56
C GLU A 21 -0.79 -2.38 -4.27
N LYS A 22 -1.16 -3.31 -3.38
CA LYS A 22 -2.56 -3.49 -2.94
C LYS A 22 -3.13 -2.21 -2.33
N LEU A 23 -2.38 -1.56 -1.45
CA LEU A 23 -2.81 -0.30 -0.82
C LEU A 23 -2.93 0.84 -1.84
N LYS A 24 -2.02 0.91 -2.81
CA LYS A 24 -2.08 1.87 -3.92
C LYS A 24 -3.32 1.66 -4.77
N SER A 25 -3.64 0.42 -5.13
CA SER A 25 -4.89 0.09 -5.84
C SER A 25 -6.12 0.44 -5.03
N ALA A 26 -6.14 0.11 -3.73
CA ALA A 26 -7.27 0.44 -2.85
C ALA A 26 -7.51 1.96 -2.73
N ILE A 27 -6.44 2.76 -2.66
CA ILE A 27 -6.56 4.23 -2.69
C ILE A 27 -7.14 4.71 -4.02
N SER A 28 -6.69 4.14 -5.14
CA SER A 28 -7.20 4.52 -6.47
C SER A 28 -8.69 4.20 -6.61
N GLU A 29 -9.13 3.03 -6.14
CA GLU A 29 -10.53 2.61 -6.16
C GLU A 29 -11.38 3.49 -5.24
N HIS A 30 -10.86 3.80 -4.04
CA HIS A 30 -11.51 4.73 -3.11
C HIS A 30 -11.71 6.11 -3.75
N ASP A 31 -10.66 6.69 -4.33
CA ASP A 31 -10.70 8.02 -4.94
C ASP A 31 -11.69 8.06 -6.11
N HIS A 32 -11.79 6.98 -6.89
CA HIS A 32 -12.78 6.83 -7.94
C HIS A 32 -14.21 6.83 -7.39
N LYS A 33 -14.52 5.99 -6.39
CA LYS A 33 -15.86 5.91 -5.78
C LYS A 33 -16.28 7.23 -5.11
N VAL A 34 -15.35 7.90 -4.43
CA VAL A 34 -15.62 9.23 -3.84
C VAL A 34 -15.92 10.27 -4.92
N SER A 35 -15.22 10.23 -6.05
CA SER A 35 -15.52 11.11 -7.19
C SER A 35 -16.91 10.85 -7.77
N GLU A 36 -17.32 9.58 -7.91
CA GLU A 36 -18.67 9.23 -8.37
C GLU A 36 -19.75 9.71 -7.41
N ALA A 37 -19.54 9.50 -6.10
CA ALA A 37 -20.45 9.98 -5.06
C ALA A 37 -20.59 11.51 -5.08
N ASN A 38 -19.47 12.24 -5.22
CA ASN A 38 -19.48 13.70 -5.33
C ASN A 38 -20.19 14.19 -6.60
N ALA A 39 -20.02 13.49 -7.73
CA ALA A 39 -20.70 13.83 -8.97
C ALA A 39 -22.22 13.63 -8.85
N ALA A 40 -22.66 12.50 -8.27
CA ALA A 40 -24.07 12.23 -8.01
C ALA A 40 -24.68 13.25 -7.05
N TYR A 41 -23.97 13.60 -5.98
CA TYR A 41 -24.43 14.61 -5.02
C TYR A 41 -24.53 16.01 -5.64
N SER A 42 -23.53 16.40 -6.43
CA SER A 42 -23.54 17.69 -7.13
C SER A 42 -24.66 17.77 -8.17
N SER A 43 -24.93 16.67 -8.88
CA SER A 43 -26.05 16.56 -9.80
C SER A 43 -27.41 16.69 -9.10
N TYR A 44 -27.58 16.04 -7.94
CA TYR A 44 -28.76 16.19 -7.10
C TYR A 44 -28.96 17.65 -6.67
N LEU A 45 -27.92 18.30 -6.11
CA LEU A 45 -28.00 19.71 -5.72
C LEU A 45 -28.33 20.64 -6.90
N GLY A 46 -27.78 20.38 -8.08
CA GLY A 46 -28.07 21.16 -9.29
C GLY A 46 -29.50 20.97 -9.83
N ALA A 47 -30.16 19.86 -9.51
CA ALA A 47 -31.55 19.60 -9.91
C ALA A 47 -32.59 20.24 -8.97
N ILE A 48 -32.23 20.46 -7.69
CA ILE A 48 -33.10 21.07 -6.67
C ILE A 48 -33.59 22.50 -6.98
N PRO A 49 -32.82 23.44 -7.58
CA PRO A 49 -33.33 24.79 -7.85
C PRO A 49 -34.54 24.87 -8.79
N ASN A 50 -34.89 23.79 -9.50
CA ASN A 50 -36.09 23.72 -10.35
C ASN A 50 -37.35 23.21 -9.63
N LEU A 51 -37.25 22.82 -8.35
CA LEU A 51 -38.40 22.48 -7.52
C LEU A 51 -38.83 23.73 -6.73
N SER A 52 -39.77 24.49 -7.29
CA SER A 52 -40.36 25.70 -6.69
C SER A 52 -40.73 25.50 -5.21
N ASN A 53 -39.97 26.14 -4.31
CA ASN A 53 -40.30 26.28 -2.87
C ASN A 53 -41.52 27.18 -2.61
N SER A 54 -42.14 27.78 -3.64
CA SER A 54 -43.17 28.80 -3.46
C SER A 54 -44.61 28.30 -3.65
N LYS A 55 -44.82 27.03 -4.03
CA LYS A 55 -46.18 26.52 -4.33
C LYS A 55 -46.55 25.16 -3.72
N ILE A 56 -45.63 24.44 -3.08
CA ILE A 56 -45.91 23.14 -2.44
C ILE A 56 -45.49 23.23 -0.97
N PRO A 57 -46.25 22.70 0.01
CA PRO A 57 -45.82 22.67 1.42
C PRO A 57 -44.56 21.79 1.52
N SER A 58 -43.38 22.42 1.42
CA SER A 58 -42.04 21.79 1.49
C SER A 58 -41.66 21.39 2.93
N ASN A 59 -42.47 21.79 3.91
CA ASN A 59 -42.14 21.72 5.33
C ASN A 59 -41.85 20.29 5.84
N ASP A 60 -42.56 19.28 5.33
CA ASP A 60 -42.40 17.89 5.81
C ASP A 60 -41.11 17.20 5.30
N PHE A 61 -40.51 17.71 4.22
CA PHE A 61 -39.30 17.16 3.62
C PHE A 61 -38.03 17.95 3.97
N GLU A 62 -38.17 19.14 4.53
CA GLU A 62 -37.06 20.02 4.93
C GLU A 62 -36.18 19.38 5.99
N THR A 63 -36.76 18.91 7.10
CA THR A 63 -36.02 18.23 8.17
C THR A 63 -35.33 16.96 7.68
N SER A 64 -36.04 16.14 6.89
CA SER A 64 -35.47 14.89 6.34
C SER A 64 -34.29 15.17 5.38
N ARG A 65 -34.34 16.27 4.63
CA ARG A 65 -33.28 16.71 3.72
C ARG A 65 -32.06 17.25 4.47
N GLU A 66 -32.27 18.03 5.52
CA GLU A 66 -31.18 18.50 6.39
C GLU A 66 -30.48 17.33 7.07
N GLU A 67 -31.24 16.38 7.64
CA GLU A 67 -30.69 15.17 8.24
C GLU A 67 -29.87 14.32 7.24
N LEU A 68 -30.38 14.16 6.01
CA LEU A 68 -29.67 13.44 4.95
C LEU A 68 -28.37 14.16 4.57
N THR A 69 -28.40 15.49 4.47
CA THR A 69 -27.23 16.30 4.14
C THR A 69 -26.15 16.18 5.21
N GLU A 70 -26.53 16.23 6.49
CA GLU A 70 -25.60 16.04 7.61
C GLU A 70 -25.01 14.62 7.65
N LYS A 71 -25.83 13.59 7.44
CA LYS A 71 -25.34 12.20 7.29
C LYS A 71 -24.33 12.08 6.15
N LEU A 72 -24.58 12.75 5.02
CA LEU A 72 -23.69 12.73 3.87
C LEU A 72 -22.34 13.39 4.19
N LYS A 73 -22.35 14.54 4.87
CA LYS A 73 -21.13 15.21 5.33
C LYS A 73 -20.31 14.32 6.26
N GLN A 74 -20.95 13.67 7.23
CA GLN A 74 -20.29 12.73 8.14
C GLN A 74 -19.65 11.56 7.39
N CYS A 75 -20.34 10.99 6.38
CA CYS A 75 -19.77 9.95 5.54
C CYS A 75 -18.52 10.43 4.79
N PHE A 76 -18.57 11.61 4.16
CA PHE A 76 -17.41 12.17 3.45
C PHE A 76 -16.22 12.43 4.38
N GLN A 77 -16.48 12.92 5.60
CA GLN A 77 -15.44 13.11 6.60
C GLN A 77 -14.80 11.78 7.02
N ALA A 78 -15.61 10.77 7.33
CA ALA A 78 -15.12 9.44 7.70
C ALA A 78 -14.31 8.79 6.56
N ASP A 79 -14.71 8.99 5.31
CA ASP A 79 -13.98 8.48 4.15
C ASP A 79 -12.66 9.22 3.93
N GLN A 80 -12.60 10.54 4.17
CA GLN A 80 -11.34 11.29 4.15
C GLN A 80 -10.35 10.79 5.22
N GLU A 81 -10.83 10.45 6.41
CA GLU A 81 -10.02 9.87 7.47
C GLU A 81 -9.48 8.49 7.09
N LYS A 82 -10.33 7.61 6.55
CA LYS A 82 -9.92 6.28 6.03
C LYS A 82 -8.89 6.41 4.92
N ARG A 83 -9.09 7.33 3.98
CA ARG A 83 -8.12 7.61 2.90
C ARG A 83 -6.77 8.02 3.46
N SER A 84 -6.76 8.89 4.47
CA SER A 84 -5.54 9.34 5.14
C SER A 84 -4.83 8.18 5.83
N SER A 85 -5.58 7.30 6.49
CA SER A 85 -5.07 6.07 7.09
C SER A 85 -4.46 5.11 6.04
N LEU A 86 -5.13 4.91 4.90
CA LEU A 86 -4.62 4.11 3.78
C LEU A 86 -3.32 4.70 3.21
N ALA A 87 -3.24 6.02 3.05
CA ALA A 87 -2.04 6.70 2.58
C ALA A 87 -0.86 6.50 3.55
N ALA A 88 -1.11 6.63 4.85
CA ALA A 88 -0.09 6.36 5.87
C ALA A 88 0.37 4.89 5.86
N ALA A 89 -0.57 3.95 5.73
CA ALA A 89 -0.26 2.53 5.62
C ALA A 89 0.58 2.22 4.37
N LYS A 90 0.24 2.82 3.22
CA LYS A 90 0.99 2.68 1.96
C LYS A 90 2.44 3.14 2.13
N ASN A 91 2.65 4.30 2.73
CA ASN A 91 3.99 4.85 2.96
C ASN A 91 4.81 3.94 3.89
N LYS A 92 4.22 3.48 4.99
CA LYS A 92 4.88 2.52 5.91
C LYS A 92 5.21 1.19 5.23
N ALA A 93 4.33 0.67 4.37
CA ALA A 93 4.61 -0.54 3.60
C ALA A 93 5.82 -0.35 2.67
N TYR A 94 5.91 0.80 1.99
CA TYR A 94 7.04 1.13 1.14
C TYR A 94 8.36 1.27 1.93
N GLU A 95 8.32 1.94 3.08
CA GLU A 95 9.48 2.05 3.98
C GLU A 95 9.99 0.68 4.41
N ARG A 96 9.07 -0.24 4.77
CA ARG A 96 9.43 -1.62 5.15
C ARG A 96 9.96 -2.42 3.97
N TYR A 97 9.40 -2.25 2.77
CA TYR A 97 9.96 -2.82 1.55
C TYR A 97 11.41 -2.39 1.34
N VAL A 98 11.71 -1.09 1.42
CA VAL A 98 13.08 -0.56 1.27
C VAL A 98 14.01 -1.12 2.34
N HIS A 99 13.54 -1.19 3.60
CA HIS A 99 14.30 -1.76 4.69
C HIS A 99 14.71 -3.22 4.41
N TYR A 100 13.75 -4.08 4.05
CA TYR A 100 14.05 -5.49 3.77
C TYR A 100 14.82 -5.71 2.48
N LYS A 101 14.63 -4.86 1.47
CA LYS A 101 15.48 -4.84 0.28
C LYS A 101 16.95 -4.63 0.65
N ASN A 102 17.25 -3.66 1.51
CA ASN A 102 18.61 -3.37 1.94
C ASN A 102 19.20 -4.50 2.80
N LEU A 103 18.40 -5.14 3.64
CA LEU A 103 18.84 -6.30 4.42
C LEU A 103 19.18 -7.50 3.52
N ALA A 104 18.34 -7.78 2.53
CA ALA A 104 18.59 -8.85 1.56
C ALA A 104 19.89 -8.62 0.75
N ILE A 105 20.17 -7.37 0.36
CA ILE A 105 21.44 -7.02 -0.32
C ILE A 105 22.64 -7.29 0.59
N LYS A 106 22.59 -6.82 1.85
CA LYS A 106 23.67 -7.03 2.82
C LYS A 106 23.91 -8.51 3.11
N GLU A 107 22.85 -9.30 3.22
CA GLU A 107 22.94 -10.74 3.42
C GLU A 107 23.59 -11.42 2.22
N ALA A 108 23.17 -11.09 1.01
CA ALA A 108 23.76 -11.63 -0.22
C ALA A 108 25.25 -11.26 -0.37
N GLU A 109 25.63 -10.03 -0.02
CA GLU A 109 27.03 -9.60 0.00
C GLU A 109 27.85 -10.37 1.04
N ALA A 110 27.34 -10.52 2.26
CA ALA A 110 28.02 -11.28 3.32
C ALA A 110 28.22 -12.76 2.95
N GLU A 111 27.22 -13.37 2.34
CA GLU A 111 27.27 -14.76 1.87
C GLU A 111 28.29 -14.93 0.74
N ARG A 112 28.34 -13.99 -0.21
CA ARG A 112 29.36 -13.98 -1.27
C ARG A 112 30.78 -13.90 -0.71
N VAL A 113 31.02 -13.01 0.24
CA VAL A 113 32.33 -12.87 0.88
C VAL A 113 32.73 -14.14 1.65
N ARG A 114 31.78 -14.81 2.31
CA ARG A 114 32.03 -16.11 2.97
C ARG A 114 32.41 -17.18 1.97
N ARG A 115 31.64 -17.34 0.89
CA ARG A 115 31.93 -18.33 -0.16
C ARG A 115 33.27 -18.07 -0.85
N GLU A 116 33.60 -16.81 -1.14
CA GLU A 116 34.89 -16.46 -1.72
C GLU A 116 36.06 -16.82 -0.78
N LYS A 117 35.90 -16.63 0.54
CA LYS A 117 36.89 -17.07 1.54
C LYS A 117 37.01 -18.59 1.62
N GLU A 118 35.89 -19.29 1.70
CA GLU A 118 35.87 -20.76 1.75
C GLU A 118 36.51 -21.38 0.49
N LEU A 119 36.21 -20.84 -0.69
CA LEU A 119 36.82 -21.27 -1.94
C LEU A 119 38.33 -21.02 -1.96
N LYS A 120 38.78 -19.87 -1.45
CA LYS A 120 40.21 -19.56 -1.36
C LYS A 120 40.93 -20.49 -0.38
N GLU A 121 40.36 -20.77 0.79
CA GLU A 121 40.92 -21.73 1.74
C GLU A 121 40.97 -23.15 1.17
N LEU A 122 39.96 -23.56 0.41
CA LEU A 122 39.96 -24.86 -0.29
C LEU A 122 41.03 -24.91 -1.38
N GLN A 123 41.22 -23.83 -2.14
CA GLN A 123 42.30 -23.72 -3.14
C GLN A 123 43.67 -23.82 -2.47
N GLU A 124 43.93 -23.05 -1.42
CA GLU A 124 45.21 -23.09 -0.69
C GLU A 124 45.47 -24.48 -0.08
N ARG A 125 44.44 -25.16 0.45
CA ARG A 125 44.56 -26.54 0.94
C ARG A 125 44.88 -27.53 -0.16
N LEU A 126 44.21 -27.42 -1.32
CA LEU A 126 44.49 -28.26 -2.48
C LEU A 126 45.91 -28.04 -3.01
N GLU A 127 46.36 -26.79 -3.11
CA GLU A 127 47.71 -26.47 -3.55
C GLU A 127 48.77 -27.06 -2.61
N ARG A 128 48.58 -26.99 -1.29
CA ARG A 128 49.49 -27.65 -0.31
C ARG A 128 49.51 -29.17 -0.43
N LEU A 129 48.36 -29.80 -0.71
CA LEU A 129 48.28 -31.24 -0.92
C LEU A 129 48.98 -31.67 -2.22
N ILE A 130 48.94 -30.84 -3.26
CA ILE A 130 49.56 -31.10 -4.56
C ILE A 130 51.07 -30.79 -4.54
N SER A 131 51.50 -29.75 -3.81
CA SER A 131 52.92 -29.35 -3.73
C SER A 131 53.79 -30.29 -2.88
N GLY A 132 53.18 -31.16 -2.06
CA GLY A 132 53.88 -32.23 -1.35
C GLY A 132 54.75 -31.76 -0.17
N GLU A 133 54.59 -30.53 0.31
CA GLU A 133 55.25 -30.07 1.54
C GLU A 133 54.58 -30.68 2.77
N ARG A 134 55.27 -31.65 3.40
CA ARG A 134 54.97 -32.19 4.73
C ARG A 134 55.75 -31.43 5.80
#